data_AF-A0A1J8QE45-F1
#
_entry.id   AF-A0A1J8QE45-F1
#
_cell.length_a   1.000
_cell.length_b   1.000
_cell.length_c   1.000
_cell.angle_alpha   90.00
_cell.angle_beta   90.00
_cell.angle_gamma   90.00
#
_symmetry.space_group_name_H-M   'P 1'
#
loop_
_entity.id
_entity.type
_entity.pdbx_description
1 polymer ?
#
loop_
_entity_poly.entity_id
_entity_poly.type
_entity_poly.pdbx_seq_one_letter_code
_entity_poly.pdbx_strand_id
1 'polypeptide(L)'
;MHPLREWVISPPYVKDHDAAQVWKLHEKRDIYRREYSDHWWSQNVDVVLCPPFQGTASRHDTAKYWGYTAIWNLLDYPGAVFPTGLFADPSIDIYQEPLRPMSAADGQNISLC
;
A
#
# COMPACT_ATOMS: atom_id res chain seq x y z
N MET A 1 14.11 18.77 -5.67
CA MET A 1 13.66 17.56 -4.94
C MET A 1 13.01 16.62 -5.96
N HIS A 2 13.19 15.30 -5.89
CA HIS A 2 12.58 14.40 -6.88
C HIS A 2 11.04 14.31 -6.72
N PRO A 3 10.27 14.11 -7.81
CA PRO A 3 8.80 14.17 -7.77
C PRO A 3 8.15 13.22 -6.77
N LEU A 4 8.65 11.98 -6.65
CA LEU A 4 8.12 11.02 -5.68
C LEU A 4 8.39 11.46 -4.24
N ARG A 5 9.59 11.99 -3.94
CA ARG A 5 9.92 12.49 -2.60
C ARG A 5 9.00 13.63 -2.19
N GLU A 6 8.72 14.55 -3.09
CA GLU A 6 7.75 15.63 -2.87
C GLU A 6 6.37 15.08 -2.55
N TRP A 7 5.91 14.11 -3.34
CA TRP A 7 4.64 13.46 -3.07
C TRP A 7 4.58 12.79 -1.68
N VAL A 8 5.66 12.18 -1.19
CA VAL A 8 5.68 11.53 0.15
C VAL A 8 5.56 12.54 1.29
N ILE A 9 6.25 13.67 1.21
CA ILE A 9 6.42 14.58 2.36
C ILE A 9 5.49 15.80 2.34
N SER A 10 4.87 16.09 1.20
CA SER A 10 3.93 17.21 1.04
C SER A 10 2.49 17.01 1.56
N PRO A 11 1.99 15.80 1.90
CA PRO A 11 0.62 15.68 2.42
C PRO A 11 0.39 16.47 3.71
N PRO A 12 -0.83 16.98 3.97
CA PRO A 12 -1.12 17.89 5.08
C PRO A 12 -0.95 17.27 6.47
N TYR A 13 -0.84 15.94 6.54
CA TYR A 13 -0.61 15.20 7.78
C TYR A 13 0.87 15.00 8.12
N VAL A 14 1.79 15.37 7.23
CA VAL A 14 3.24 15.36 7.51
C VAL A 14 3.59 16.59 8.35
N LYS A 15 4.20 16.35 9.51
CA LYS A 15 4.60 17.40 10.44
C LYS A 15 5.76 16.94 11.30
N ASP A 16 6.46 17.91 11.87
CA ASP A 16 7.47 17.63 12.89
C ASP A 16 6.81 17.13 14.18
N HIS A 17 7.51 16.19 14.82
CA HIS A 17 7.09 15.59 16.08
C HIS A 17 8.16 15.79 17.15
N ASP A 18 7.74 16.24 18.33
CA ASP A 18 8.56 16.14 19.53
C ASP A 18 8.60 14.69 20.06
N ALA A 19 9.48 14.43 21.04
CA ALA A 19 9.65 13.10 21.61
C ALA A 19 8.36 12.51 22.21
N ALA A 20 7.54 13.33 22.88
CA ALA A 20 6.31 12.87 23.50
C ALA A 20 5.25 12.49 22.45
N GLN A 21 5.21 13.22 21.33
CA GLN A 21 4.34 12.89 20.21
C GLN A 21 4.77 11.60 19.50
N VAL A 22 6.07 11.37 19.32
CA VAL A 22 6.59 10.12 18.78
C VAL A 22 6.21 8.93 19.68
N TRP A 23 6.33 9.08 21.01
CA TRP A 23 5.90 8.03 21.94
C TRP A 23 4.41 7.70 21.83
N LYS A 24 3.55 8.71 21.67
CA LYS A 24 2.11 8.49 21.42
C LYS A 24 1.85 7.76 20.11
N LEU A 25 2.66 8.00 19.07
CA LEU A 25 2.56 7.26 17.81
C LEU A 25 3.00 5.79 17.97
N HIS A 26 4.06 5.54 18.74
CA HIS A 26 4.48 4.18 19.07
C HIS A 26 3.40 3.41 19.83
N GLU A 27 2.78 4.04 20.83
CA GLU A 27 1.65 3.44 21.57
C GLU A 27 0.51 3.07 20.63
N LYS A 28 0.09 3.99 19.73
CA LYS A 28 -0.96 3.72 18.73
C LYS A 28 -0.58 2.57 17.79
N ARG A 29 0.67 2.53 17.33
CA ARG A 29 1.19 1.44 16.49
C ARG A 29 1.09 0.10 17.22
N ASP A 30 1.49 0.06 18.49
CA ASP A 30 1.54 -1.18 19.27
C ASP A 30 0.13 -1.69 19.63
N ILE A 31 -0.82 -0.78 19.89
CA ILE A 31 -2.24 -1.11 20.02
C ILE A 31 -2.75 -1.72 18.70
N TYR A 32 -2.51 -1.06 17.57
CA TYR A 32 -2.96 -1.55 16.27
C TYR A 32 -2.38 -2.93 15.92
N ARG A 33 -1.09 -3.17 16.20
CA ARG A 33 -0.44 -4.47 16.01
C ARG A 33 -1.10 -5.57 16.84
N ARG A 34 -1.49 -5.26 18.08
CA ARG A 34 -2.21 -6.21 18.94
C ARG A 34 -3.59 -6.53 18.38
N GLU A 35 -4.37 -5.51 18.06
CA GLU A 35 -5.71 -5.68 17.47
C GLU A 35 -5.66 -6.50 16.18
N TYR A 36 -4.66 -6.25 15.33
CA TYR A 36 -4.47 -7.01 14.10
C TYR A 36 -4.08 -8.47 14.37
N SER A 37 -3.21 -8.72 15.35
CA SER A 37 -2.83 -10.07 15.77
C SER A 37 -4.03 -10.85 16.30
N ASP A 38 -4.87 -10.22 17.13
CA ASP A 38 -6.09 -10.81 17.66
C ASP A 38 -7.08 -11.12 16.53
N HIS A 39 -7.21 -10.19 15.56
CA HIS A 39 -8.01 -10.42 14.37
C HIS A 39 -7.50 -11.61 13.56
N TRP A 40 -6.20 -11.67 13.25
CA TRP A 40 -5.60 -12.78 12.52
C TRP A 40 -5.86 -14.12 13.21
N TRP A 41 -5.64 -14.17 14.54
CA TRP A 41 -5.91 -15.36 15.34
C TRP A 41 -7.37 -15.79 15.25
N SER A 42 -8.31 -14.83 15.30
CA SER A 42 -9.75 -15.11 15.18
C SER A 42 -10.15 -15.69 13.82
N GLN A 43 -9.41 -15.38 12.75
CA GLN A 43 -9.66 -15.93 11.41
C GLN A 43 -9.13 -17.36 11.26
N ASN A 44 -8.27 -17.81 12.17
CA ASN A 44 -7.67 -19.16 12.16
C ASN A 44 -6.99 -19.49 10.82
N VAL A 45 -6.14 -18.58 10.34
CA VAL A 45 -5.34 -18.75 9.11
C VAL A 45 -3.84 -18.77 9.42
N ASP A 46 -3.09 -19.62 8.73
CA ASP A 46 -1.63 -19.68 8.87
C ASP A 46 -0.92 -18.57 8.06
N VAL A 47 -1.49 -18.25 6.89
CA VAL A 47 -0.93 -17.28 5.93
C VAL A 47 -2.05 -16.47 5.26
N VAL A 48 -1.73 -15.24 4.89
CA VAL A 48 -2.58 -14.40 4.04
C VAL A 48 -1.96 -14.33 2.65
N LEU A 49 -2.73 -14.73 1.64
CA LEU A 49 -2.38 -14.53 0.24
C LEU A 49 -3.04 -13.24 -0.26
N CYS A 50 -2.23 -12.27 -0.65
CA CYS A 50 -2.72 -10.97 -1.12
C CYS A 50 -1.89 -10.45 -2.30
N PRO A 51 -2.46 -9.58 -3.15
CA PRO A 51 -1.71 -8.91 -4.19
C PRO A 51 -0.65 -7.97 -3.58
N PRO A 52 0.60 -7.94 -4.11
CA PRO A 52 1.63 -7.01 -3.66
C PRO A 52 1.50 -5.62 -4.29
N PHE A 53 0.73 -5.51 -5.38
CA PHE A 53 0.52 -4.28 -6.12
C PHE A 53 -0.77 -4.40 -6.94
N GLN A 54 -1.34 -3.26 -7.35
CA GLN A 54 -2.60 -3.21 -8.10
C GLN A 54 -2.49 -3.67 -9.56
N GLY A 55 -1.27 -3.77 -10.11
CA GLY A 55 -1.06 -4.09 -11.52
C GLY A 55 0.40 -4.38 -11.86
N THR A 56 0.77 -4.12 -13.12
CA THR A 56 2.14 -4.26 -13.61
C THR A 56 3.04 -3.12 -13.09
N ALA A 57 4.33 -3.20 -13.42
CA ALA A 57 5.31 -2.19 -13.06
C ALA A 57 4.86 -0.79 -13.51
N SER A 58 4.85 0.16 -12.57
CA SER A 58 4.53 1.56 -12.86
C SER A 58 5.56 2.18 -13.80
N ARG A 59 5.11 3.17 -14.59
CA ARG A 59 6.01 4.06 -15.31
C ARG A 59 6.97 4.74 -14.34
N HIS A 60 8.15 5.13 -14.82
CA HIS A 60 9.13 5.83 -13.99
C HIS A 60 8.52 7.07 -13.33
N ASP A 61 8.84 7.26 -12.05
CA ASP A 61 8.39 8.40 -11.22
C ASP A 61 6.87 8.50 -10.98
N THR A 62 6.09 7.44 -11.23
CA THR A 62 4.62 7.47 -11.05
C THR A 62 4.07 6.59 -9.92
N ALA A 63 4.92 5.83 -9.21
CA ALA A 63 4.52 4.90 -8.15
C ALA A 63 4.08 5.60 -6.84
N LYS A 64 2.86 6.16 -6.84
CA LYS A 64 2.28 6.94 -5.73
C LYS A 64 1.31 6.16 -4.83
N TYR A 65 1.28 4.84 -4.92
CA TYR A 65 0.44 4.02 -4.04
C TYR A 65 1.12 2.71 -3.68
N TRP A 66 1.56 2.59 -2.43
CA TRP A 66 2.24 1.40 -1.89
C TRP A 66 1.48 0.77 -0.73
N GLY A 67 0.18 1.05 -0.60
CA GLY A 67 -0.65 0.58 0.53
C GLY A 67 -0.67 -0.95 0.67
N TYR A 68 -0.61 -1.67 -0.46
CA TYR A 68 -0.57 -3.13 -0.51
C TYR A 68 0.60 -3.75 0.27
N THR A 69 1.73 -3.05 0.36
CA THR A 69 2.92 -3.55 1.07
C THR A 69 3.23 -2.78 2.36
N ALA A 70 2.89 -1.49 2.44
CA ALA A 70 3.22 -0.67 3.61
C ALA A 70 2.52 -1.12 4.90
N ILE A 71 1.35 -1.76 4.79
CA ILE A 71 0.67 -2.32 5.96
C ILE A 71 1.51 -3.39 6.66
N TRP A 72 2.22 -4.23 5.90
CA TRP A 72 3.07 -5.29 6.46
C TRP A 72 4.31 -4.73 7.15
N ASN A 73 4.85 -3.60 6.67
CA ASN A 73 5.91 -2.86 7.38
C ASN A 73 5.40 -2.28 8.71
N LEU A 74 4.17 -1.75 8.72
CA LEU A 74 3.56 -1.23 9.94
C LEU A 74 3.35 -2.35 10.97
N LEU A 75 2.88 -3.52 10.53
CA LEU A 75 2.63 -4.68 11.38
C LEU A 75 3.91 -5.41 11.81
N ASP A 76 5.00 -5.25 11.05
CA ASP A 76 6.27 -5.99 11.25
C ASP A 76 6.11 -7.50 11.04
N TYR A 77 5.31 -7.88 10.05
CA TYR A 77 5.06 -9.28 9.69
C TYR A 77 5.92 -9.68 8.49
N PRO A 78 6.46 -10.91 8.47
CA PRO A 78 7.22 -11.39 7.33
C PRO A 78 6.31 -11.53 6.12
N GLY A 79 6.82 -11.18 4.94
CA GLY A 79 6.11 -11.31 3.67
C GLY A 79 7.05 -11.72 2.55
N ALA A 80 6.52 -12.44 1.57
CA ALA A 80 7.24 -12.84 0.37
C ALA A 80 6.38 -12.56 -0.86
N VAL A 81 7.03 -12.17 -1.96
CA VAL A 81 6.41 -11.99 -3.27
C VAL A 81 7.09 -12.93 -4.25
N PHE A 82 6.30 -13.68 -5.00
CA PHE A 82 6.78 -14.62 -6.01
C PHE A 82 6.04 -14.40 -7.33
N PRO A 83 6.72 -14.59 -8.48
CA PRO A 83 6.09 -14.44 -9.78
C PRO A 83 5.05 -15.54 -9.99
N THR A 84 3.89 -15.16 -10.55
CA THR A 84 2.83 -16.11 -10.92
C THR A 84 3.12 -16.83 -12.25
N GLY A 85 4.06 -16.32 -13.03
CA GLY A 85 4.30 -16.75 -14.42
C GLY A 85 3.36 -16.11 -15.43
N LEU A 86 2.44 -15.24 -14.99
CA LEU A 86 1.58 -14.44 -15.86
C LEU A 86 2.31 -13.19 -16.33
N PHE A 87 2.05 -12.80 -17.58
CA PHE A 87 2.57 -11.59 -18.20
C PHE A 87 1.41 -10.76 -18.72
N ALA A 88 1.54 -9.44 -18.67
CA ALA A 88 0.54 -8.59 -19.29
C ALA A 88 0.58 -8.73 -20.81
N ASP A 89 -0.58 -8.96 -21.40
CA ASP A 89 -0.79 -9.09 -22.82
C ASP A 89 -1.76 -7.98 -23.29
N PRO A 90 -1.26 -6.95 -23.98
CA PRO A 90 -2.06 -5.81 -24.44
C PRO A 90 -3.25 -6.17 -25.34
N SER A 91 -3.30 -7.39 -25.90
CA SER A 91 -4.41 -7.84 -26.74
C SER A 91 -5.60 -8.37 -25.95
N ILE A 92 -5.39 -8.81 -24.70
CA ILE A 92 -6.43 -9.36 -23.81
C ILE A 92 -6.66 -8.47 -22.58
N ASP A 93 -5.60 -7.85 -22.05
CA ASP A 93 -5.62 -6.96 -20.88
C ASP A 93 -6.03 -5.55 -21.30
N ILE A 94 -7.13 -5.46 -22.05
CA ILE A 94 -7.71 -4.20 -22.49
C ILE A 94 -8.52 -3.63 -21.34
N TYR A 95 -8.15 -2.43 -20.92
CA TYR A 95 -8.86 -1.70 -19.87
C TYR A 95 -10.34 -1.47 -20.27
N GLN A 96 -11.28 -2.04 -19.52
CA GLN A 96 -12.72 -1.96 -19.81
C GLN A 96 -13.41 -0.85 -18.99
N GLU A 97 -14.01 0.11 -19.69
CA GLU A 97 -14.83 1.19 -19.12
C GLU A 97 -16.28 0.71 -18.82
N PRO A 98 -17.03 1.35 -17.89
CA PRO A 98 -16.63 2.51 -17.10
C PRO A 98 -16.07 2.13 -15.72
N LEU A 99 -14.87 2.61 -15.41
CA LEU A 99 -14.30 2.44 -14.07
C LEU A 99 -14.60 3.66 -13.22
N ARG A 100 -15.46 3.46 -12.22
CA ARG A 100 -15.66 4.43 -11.15
C ARG A 100 -14.48 4.27 -10.18
N PRO A 101 -13.57 5.24 -10.07
CA PRO A 101 -12.46 5.13 -9.12
C PRO A 101 -13.01 4.94 -7.71
N MET A 102 -12.43 4.00 -6.96
CA MET A 102 -12.82 3.76 -5.57
C MET A 102 -12.32 4.87 -4.64
N SER A 103 -11.29 5.61 -5.07
CA SER A 103 -10.75 6.78 -4.39
C SER A 103 -10.06 7.74 -5.35
N ALA A 104 -9.68 8.92 -4.88
CA ALA A 104 -8.87 9.85 -5.67
C ALA A 104 -7.49 9.29 -6.05
N ALA A 105 -6.86 8.51 -5.15
CA ALA A 105 -5.58 7.85 -5.43
C ALA A 105 -5.72 6.75 -6.49
N ASP A 106 -6.85 6.04 -6.45
CA ASP A 106 -7.20 5.05 -7.46
C ASP A 106 -7.39 5.69 -8.84
N GLY A 107 -8.12 6.81 -8.90
CA GLY A 107 -8.29 7.58 -10.14
C GLY A 107 -6.96 8.10 -10.70
N GLN A 108 -6.04 8.50 -9.83
CA GLN A 108 -4.69 8.85 -10.25
C GLN A 108 -3.94 7.66 -10.83
N ASN A 109 -3.96 6.49 -10.18
CA ASN A 109 -3.30 5.29 -10.69
C ASN A 109 -3.87 4.86 -12.05
N ILE A 110 -5.20 4.89 -12.18
CA ILE A 110 -5.91 4.64 -13.45
C ILE A 110 -5.41 5.57 -14.55
N SER A 111 -5.25 6.87 -14.28
CA SER A 111 -4.78 7.83 -15.27
C SER A 111 -3.32 7.63 -15.74
N LEU A 112 -2.56 6.77 -15.05
CA LEU A 112 -1.14 6.49 -15.32
C LEU A 112 -0.91 5.20 -16.12
N CYS A 113 -1.92 4.33 -16.18
CA CYS A 113 -1.92 3.10 -16.96
C CYS A 113 -2.18 3.44 -18.43
#